data_AF-S6A0I8-F1
#
_entry.id   AF-S6A0I8-F1
#
_cell.length_a   1.000
_cell.length_b   1.000
_cell.length_c   1.000
_cell.angle_alpha   90.00
_cell.angle_beta   90.00
_cell.angle_gamma   90.00
#
_symmetry.space_group_name_H-M   'P 1'
#
loop_
_entity.id
_entity.type
_entity.pdbx_description
1 polymer ?
#
loop_
_entity_poly.entity_id
_entity_poly.type
_entity_poly.pdbx_seq_one_letter_code
_entity_poly.pdbx_strand_id
1 'polypeptide(L)'
;MLLFIISAQESVLNNTVWEIADFLELDGIVNVGYDIAKTNIGKTIIYKNNKINIDNLSFNITKVSVEIINEELLWKETAGSSSRPLTFKDLGIKEDEVKVITIKTEPTPRPIGSFLFVISDKAMVSMKGGIYYILKRKE
;
A
#
# COMPACT_ATOMS: atom_id res chain seq x y z
N MET A 1 0.43 -13.56 16.70
CA MET A 1 0.85 -12.31 16.02
C MET A 1 2.29 -12.01 16.42
N LEU A 2 3.26 -12.37 15.59
CA LEU A 2 4.65 -11.98 15.82
C LEU A 2 4.85 -10.57 15.26
N LEU A 3 4.80 -9.57 16.14
CA LEU A 3 5.15 -8.20 15.82
C LEU A 3 6.68 -8.07 15.86
N PHE A 4 7.34 -8.20 14.71
CA PHE A 4 8.76 -7.88 14.64
C PHE A 4 8.91 -6.35 14.58
N ILE A 5 9.24 -5.73 15.72
CA ILE A 5 9.76 -4.35 15.72
C ILE A 5 11.22 -4.44 15.25
N ILE A 6 11.41 -4.69 13.96
CA ILE A 6 12.74 -4.61 13.37
C ILE A 6 13.08 -3.13 13.31
N SER A 7 14.22 -2.75 13.89
CA SER A 7 14.87 -1.44 13.70
C SER A 7 15.29 -1.19 12.24
N ALA A 8 14.67 -1.86 11.27
CA ALA A 8 14.90 -1.74 9.83
C ALA A 8 14.24 -0.48 9.25
N GLN A 9 14.36 0.64 9.97
CA GLN A 9 13.79 1.93 9.61
C GLN A 9 14.35 2.46 8.27
N GLU A 10 15.36 1.80 7.68
CA GLU A 10 16.04 2.28 6.47
C GLU A 10 15.96 1.40 5.20
N SER A 11 15.57 0.11 5.23
CA SER A 11 16.01 -0.79 4.12
C SER A 11 14.99 -1.30 3.10
N VAL A 12 13.68 -1.36 3.38
CA VAL A 12 12.78 -2.09 2.44
C VAL A 12 12.43 -1.28 1.19
N LEU A 13 12.25 0.04 1.34
CA LEU A 13 11.79 0.91 0.27
C LEU A 13 12.75 2.06 -0.04
N ASN A 14 13.76 2.30 0.78
CA ASN A 14 14.65 3.45 0.57
C ASN A 14 15.38 3.35 -0.77
N ASN A 15 15.48 4.47 -1.46
CA ASN A 15 16.00 4.58 -2.83
C ASN A 15 15.21 3.74 -3.86
N THR A 16 13.88 3.65 -3.71
CA THR A 16 13.02 3.01 -4.71
C THR A 16 12.03 4.01 -5.31
N VAL A 17 11.65 3.73 -6.55
CA VAL A 17 10.73 4.52 -7.35
C VAL A 17 9.61 3.60 -7.84
N TRP A 18 8.37 4.01 -7.65
CA TRP A 18 7.19 3.21 -7.98
C TRP A 18 6.19 4.03 -8.77
N GLU A 19 5.64 3.47 -9.84
CA GLU A 19 4.53 4.06 -10.58
C GLU A 19 3.20 3.55 -10.04
N ILE A 20 2.22 4.44 -9.91
CA ILE A 20 0.82 4.07 -9.78
C ILE A 20 0.34 3.63 -11.16
N ALA A 21 0.41 2.33 -11.43
CA ALA A 21 0.14 1.78 -12.75
C ALA A 21 -1.36 1.61 -13.01
N ASP A 22 -2.12 1.29 -11.96
CA ASP A 22 -3.56 1.04 -12.05
C ASP A 22 -4.20 1.05 -10.64
N PHE A 23 -5.47 0.69 -10.53
CA PHE A 23 -6.16 0.42 -9.26
C PHE A 23 -7.09 -0.79 -9.38
N LEU A 24 -7.40 -1.43 -8.25
CA LEU A 24 -8.27 -2.61 -8.22
C LEU A 24 -9.73 -2.20 -8.33
N GLU A 25 -10.43 -2.78 -9.30
CA GLU A 25 -11.88 -2.73 -9.42
C GLU A 25 -12.48 -3.90 -8.64
N LEU A 26 -13.02 -3.62 -7.45
CA LEU A 26 -13.48 -4.65 -6.53
C LEU A 26 -15.00 -4.82 -6.62
N ASP A 27 -15.44 -5.96 -7.13
CA ASP A 27 -16.86 -6.30 -7.25
C ASP A 27 -17.60 -6.20 -5.92
N GLY A 28 -18.67 -5.40 -5.91
CA GLY A 28 -19.57 -5.21 -4.76
C GLY A 28 -19.15 -4.09 -3.81
N ILE A 29 -17.98 -3.47 -3.97
CA ILE A 29 -17.58 -2.30 -3.17
C ILE A 29 -18.17 -1.04 -3.82
N VAL A 30 -18.80 -0.17 -3.04
CA VAL A 30 -19.42 1.06 -3.58
C VAL A 30 -18.34 1.91 -4.26
N ASN A 31 -18.51 2.12 -5.58
CA ASN A 31 -17.58 2.79 -6.50
C ASN A 31 -17.37 4.31 -6.25
N VAL A 32 -17.32 4.75 -4.99
CA VAL A 32 -16.95 6.13 -4.65
C VAL A 32 -15.44 6.28 -4.78
N GLY A 33 -15.00 7.09 -5.75
CA GLY A 33 -13.60 7.50 -5.88
C GLY A 33 -12.86 7.00 -7.12
N TYR A 34 -13.52 6.40 -8.11
CA TYR A 34 -12.87 5.97 -9.36
C TYR A 34 -12.26 7.13 -10.15
N ASP A 35 -12.96 8.26 -10.25
CA ASP A 35 -12.41 9.45 -10.92
C ASP A 35 -11.16 9.94 -10.19
N ILE A 36 -11.17 9.90 -8.86
CA ILE A 36 -10.00 10.22 -8.03
C ILE A 36 -8.88 9.20 -8.28
N ALA A 37 -9.19 7.90 -8.35
CA ALA A 37 -8.21 6.86 -8.60
C ALA A 37 -7.49 7.08 -9.95
N LYS A 38 -8.27 7.34 -11.01
CA LYS A 38 -7.77 7.63 -12.37
C LYS A 38 -6.84 8.85 -12.39
N THR A 39 -7.13 9.90 -11.63
CA THR A 39 -6.24 11.08 -11.58
C THR A 39 -4.85 10.79 -10.99
N ASN A 40 -4.66 9.66 -10.30
CA ASN A 40 -3.38 9.28 -9.73
C ASN A 40 -2.57 8.30 -10.59
N ILE A 41 -3.16 7.73 -11.64
CA ILE A 41 -2.45 6.82 -12.55
C ILE A 41 -1.30 7.56 -13.26
N GLY A 42 -0.16 6.89 -13.41
CA GLY A 42 1.07 7.44 -14.01
C GLY A 42 1.92 8.26 -13.05
N LYS A 43 1.40 8.63 -11.87
CA LYS A 43 2.19 9.32 -10.85
C LYS A 43 3.26 8.39 -10.27
N THR A 44 4.35 9.02 -9.83
CA THR A 44 5.50 8.31 -9.28
C THR A 44 5.63 8.58 -7.79
N ILE A 45 5.85 7.52 -7.02
CA ILE A 45 6.11 7.52 -5.58
C ILE A 45 7.60 7.24 -5.39
N ILE A 46 8.31 8.18 -4.77
CA ILE A 46 9.75 8.08 -4.54
C ILE A 46 9.99 7.99 -3.05
N TYR A 47 10.58 6.87 -2.63
CA TYR A 47 11.02 6.66 -1.25
C TYR A 47 12.51 6.96 -1.17
N LYS A 48 12.90 8.05 -0.51
CA LYS A 48 14.30 8.45 -0.40
C LYS A 48 14.53 9.32 0.83
N ASN A 49 15.65 9.10 1.54
CA ASN A 49 16.08 9.93 2.68
C ASN A 49 14.98 10.11 3.74
N ASN A 50 14.33 9.01 4.15
CA ASN A 50 13.20 9.03 5.10
C ASN A 50 12.02 9.91 4.66
N LYS A 51 11.82 10.05 3.35
CA LYS A 51 10.68 10.76 2.77
C LYS A 51 9.96 9.93 1.74
N ILE A 52 8.66 10.18 1.61
CA ILE A 52 7.85 9.80 0.47
C ILE A 52 7.60 11.06 -0.35
N ASN A 53 7.94 11.04 -1.64
CA ASN A 53 7.64 12.14 -2.55
C ASN A 53 6.67 11.65 -3.63
N ILE A 54 5.64 12.46 -3.91
CA ILE A 54 4.65 12.21 -4.95
C ILE A 54 4.34 13.55 -5.60
N ASP A 55 4.53 13.67 -6.91
CA ASP A 55 4.50 14.95 -7.63
C ASP A 55 5.39 15.99 -6.91
N ASN A 56 4.83 17.14 -6.54
CA ASN A 56 5.50 18.23 -5.83
C ASN A 56 5.34 18.15 -4.29
N LEU A 57 4.77 17.06 -3.77
CA LEU A 57 4.52 16.87 -2.34
C LEU A 57 5.59 15.98 -1.71
N SER A 58 6.02 16.35 -0.50
CA SER A 58 7.03 15.63 0.28
C SER A 58 6.49 15.35 1.68
N PHE A 59 6.63 14.10 2.12
CA PHE A 59 6.15 13.62 3.41
C PHE A 59 7.30 12.97 4.18
N ASN A 60 7.58 13.45 5.39
CA ASN A 60 8.57 12.85 6.27
C ASN A 60 8.04 11.55 6.86
N ILE A 61 8.83 10.49 6.82
CA ILE A 61 8.52 9.20 7.44
C ILE A 61 8.89 9.28 8.92
N THR A 62 7.90 9.14 9.79
CA THR A 62 8.09 9.20 11.26
C THR A 62 8.12 7.82 11.89
N LYS A 63 7.47 6.82 11.28
CA LYS A 63 7.49 5.43 11.72
C LYS A 63 7.22 4.49 10.57
N VAL A 64 7.88 3.33 10.58
CA VAL A 64 7.57 2.20 9.71
C VAL A 64 7.18 1.01 10.60
N SER A 65 6.19 0.24 10.20
CA SER A 65 5.76 -0.99 10.87
C SER A 65 5.56 -2.06 9.81
N VAL A 66 6.04 -3.27 10.09
CA VAL A 66 6.03 -4.39 9.16
C VAL A 66 5.37 -5.57 9.85
N GLU A 67 4.41 -6.17 9.15
CA GLU A 67 3.66 -7.32 9.62
C GLU A 67 3.60 -8.37 8.50
N ILE A 68 3.50 -9.63 8.87
CA ILE A 68 3.20 -10.73 7.94
C ILE A 68 1.80 -11.21 8.32
N ILE A 69 0.90 -11.24 7.34
CA ILE A 69 -0.49 -11.64 7.55
C ILE A 69 -0.85 -12.78 6.61
N ASN A 70 -1.79 -13.62 7.03
CA ASN A 70 -2.42 -14.65 6.20
C ASN A 70 -3.81 -14.18 5.73
N GLU A 71 -4.47 -14.98 4.90
CA GLU A 71 -5.79 -14.63 4.35
C GLU A 71 -6.87 -14.50 5.43
N GLU A 72 -6.85 -15.35 6.47
CA GLU A 72 -7.82 -15.27 7.58
C GLU A 72 -7.76 -13.91 8.28
N LEU A 73 -6.56 -13.37 8.50
CA LEU A 73 -6.37 -12.07 9.12
C LEU A 73 -6.82 -10.94 8.19
N LEU A 74 -6.47 -10.98 6.90
CA LEU A 74 -6.96 -9.99 5.92
C LEU A 74 -8.50 -9.96 5.89
N TRP A 75 -9.12 -11.13 5.86
CA TRP A 75 -10.58 -11.25 5.83
C TRP A 75 -11.19 -10.58 7.06
N LYS A 76 -10.69 -10.85 8.27
CA LYS A 76 -11.22 -10.28 9.51
C LYS A 76 -11.10 -8.75 9.56
N GLU A 77 -9.95 -8.22 9.15
CA GLU A 77 -9.69 -6.77 9.13
C GLU A 77 -10.56 -6.02 8.11
N THR A 78 -11.03 -6.70 7.06
CA THR A 78 -11.80 -6.07 5.97
C THR A 78 -13.30 -6.37 6.02
N ALA A 79 -13.74 -7.31 6.88
CA ALA A 79 -15.13 -7.76 6.96
C ALA A 79 -16.14 -6.69 7.36
N GLY A 80 -15.71 -5.62 8.03
CA GLY A 80 -16.57 -4.48 8.41
C GLY A 80 -16.47 -3.26 7.48
N SER A 81 -15.55 -3.28 6.51
CA SER A 81 -15.19 -2.08 5.73
C SER A 81 -15.84 -2.03 4.35
N SER A 82 -16.56 -3.08 3.94
CA SER A 82 -17.16 -3.20 2.60
C SER A 82 -18.29 -4.26 2.59
N SER A 83 -19.00 -4.40 1.47
CA SER A 83 -20.11 -5.36 1.31
C SER A 83 -19.67 -6.83 1.43
N ARG A 84 -18.40 -7.10 1.16
CA ARG A 84 -17.72 -8.35 1.48
C ARG A 84 -16.25 -8.08 1.84
N PRO A 85 -15.66 -8.80 2.79
CA PRO A 85 -14.22 -8.77 3.04
C PRO A 85 -13.37 -9.10 1.80
N LEU A 86 -12.12 -8.63 1.84
CA LEU A 86 -11.11 -8.89 0.83
C LEU A 86 -10.43 -10.23 1.03
N THR A 87 -10.01 -10.81 -0.09
CA THR A 87 -9.22 -12.03 -0.18
C THR A 87 -7.86 -11.75 -0.81
N PHE A 88 -6.93 -12.70 -0.71
CA PHE A 88 -5.64 -12.59 -1.39
C PHE A 88 -5.79 -12.57 -2.91
N LYS A 89 -6.79 -13.31 -3.43
CA LYS A 89 -7.13 -13.29 -4.85
C LYS A 89 -7.52 -11.89 -5.35
N ASP A 90 -8.28 -11.13 -4.56
CA ASP A 90 -8.67 -9.76 -4.90
C ASP A 90 -7.44 -8.84 -5.08
N LEU A 91 -6.38 -9.08 -4.30
CA LEU A 91 -5.13 -8.33 -4.34
C LEU A 91 -4.09 -8.91 -5.32
N GLY A 92 -4.41 -10.02 -5.99
CA GLY A 92 -3.48 -10.73 -6.89
C GLY A 92 -2.34 -11.47 -6.18
N ILE A 93 -2.48 -11.76 -4.89
CA ILE A 93 -1.52 -12.53 -4.08
C ILE A 93 -1.76 -14.03 -4.35
N LYS A 94 -0.68 -14.80 -4.52
CA LYS A 94 -0.74 -16.26 -4.77
C LYS A 94 -0.16 -17.09 -3.62
N GLU A 95 0.51 -16.42 -2.71
CA GLU A 95 1.17 -16.96 -1.53
C GLU A 95 0.18 -17.13 -0.37
N ASP A 96 0.51 -17.97 0.61
CA ASP A 96 -0.32 -18.20 1.80
C ASP A 96 -0.19 -17.07 2.84
N GLU A 97 0.83 -16.22 2.69
CA GLU A 97 1.10 -15.06 3.54
C GLU A 97 1.61 -13.88 2.71
N VAL A 98 1.34 -12.66 3.19
CA VAL A 98 1.82 -11.42 2.57
C VAL A 98 2.42 -10.49 3.60
N LYS A 99 3.52 -9.82 3.21
CA LYS A 99 4.11 -8.76 4.01
C LYS A 99 3.32 -7.46 3.83
N VAL A 100 2.91 -6.86 4.93
CA VAL A 100 2.25 -5.57 4.98
C VAL A 100 3.19 -4.54 5.60
N ILE A 101 3.35 -3.39 4.95
CA ILE A 101 4.13 -2.27 5.44
C ILE A 101 3.19 -1.09 5.70
N THR A 102 3.19 -0.60 6.94
CA THR A 102 2.50 0.62 7.34
C THR A 102 3.53 1.70 7.66
N ILE A 103 3.40 2.85 7.00
CA ILE A 103 4.26 4.01 7.15
C ILE A 103 3.42 5.15 7.75
N LYS A 104 3.89 5.71 8.86
CA LYS A 104 3.39 6.97 9.40
C LYS A 104 4.20 8.10 8.83
N THR A 105 3.51 9.16 8.41
CA THR A 105 4.13 10.33 7.80
C THR A 105 3.63 11.63 8.39
N GLU A 106 4.43 12.67 8.24
CA GLU A 106 4.04 14.06 8.44
C GLU A 106 4.34 14.90 7.18
N PRO A 107 3.44 15.80 6.75
CA PRO A 107 2.13 16.07 7.35
C PRO A 107 1.12 14.93 7.13
N THR A 108 0.03 14.96 7.89
CA THR A 108 -1.19 14.17 7.62
C THR A 108 -2.13 14.98 6.70
N PRO A 109 -3.03 14.32 5.93
CA PRO A 109 -3.27 12.88 5.84
C PRO A 109 -2.15 12.12 5.11
N ARG A 110 -2.05 10.81 5.39
CA ARG A 110 -1.02 9.93 4.81
C ARG A 110 -1.14 9.83 3.27
N PRO A 111 -0.03 9.88 2.52
CA PRO A 111 -0.06 9.75 1.07
C PRO A 111 -0.33 8.32 0.60
N ILE A 112 -0.61 8.17 -0.71
CA ILE A 112 -0.55 6.86 -1.38
C ILE A 112 0.85 6.30 -1.16
N GLY A 113 0.99 4.99 -0.99
CA GLY A 113 2.26 4.37 -0.66
C GLY A 113 2.60 4.32 0.84
N SER A 114 1.66 4.71 1.71
CA SER A 114 1.85 4.63 3.18
C SER A 114 1.29 3.35 3.80
N PHE A 115 0.44 2.63 3.10
CA PHE A 115 -0.04 1.31 3.51
C PHE A 115 0.11 0.41 2.30
N LEU A 116 0.87 -0.67 2.44
CA LEU A 116 1.38 -1.45 1.31
C LEU A 116 1.25 -2.94 1.59
N PHE A 117 0.63 -3.67 0.66
CA PHE A 117 0.78 -5.11 0.52
C PHE A 117 1.94 -5.37 -0.44
N VAL A 118 2.98 -6.05 0.03
CA VAL A 118 4.17 -6.35 -0.78
C VAL A 118 3.95 -7.67 -1.49
N ILE A 119 3.67 -7.61 -2.79
CA ILE A 119 3.42 -8.78 -3.64
C ILE A 119 4.74 -9.39 -4.11
N SER A 120 5.67 -8.54 -4.56
CA SER A 120 7.02 -8.91 -4.97
C SER A 120 7.97 -7.71 -4.87
N ASP A 121 9.23 -7.88 -5.27
CA ASP A 121 10.21 -6.79 -5.41
C ASP A 121 9.86 -5.81 -6.55
N LYS A 122 8.92 -6.18 -7.44
CA LYS A 122 8.48 -5.39 -8.59
C LYS A 122 7.02 -4.92 -8.52
N ALA A 123 6.22 -5.46 -7.59
CA ALA A 123 4.79 -5.15 -7.48
C ALA A 123 4.34 -4.99 -6.02
N MET A 124 3.54 -3.97 -5.77
CA MET A 124 2.85 -3.75 -4.49
C MET A 124 1.42 -3.28 -4.73
N VAL A 125 0.56 -3.44 -3.73
CA VAL A 125 -0.75 -2.78 -3.69
C VAL A 125 -0.75 -1.77 -2.56
N SER A 126 -1.08 -0.51 -2.83
CA SER A 126 -1.24 0.51 -1.80
C SER A 126 -2.70 0.86 -1.54
N MET A 127 -3.11 0.91 -0.27
CA MET A 127 -4.43 1.39 0.10
C MET A 127 -4.40 2.85 0.54
N LYS A 128 -5.30 3.67 -0.03
CA LYS A 128 -5.58 5.03 0.47
C LYS A 128 -7.07 5.35 0.29
N GLY A 129 -7.74 5.68 1.39
CA GLY A 129 -9.13 6.12 1.38
C GLY A 129 -10.09 5.08 0.77
N GLY A 130 -9.82 3.79 1.00
CA GLY A 130 -10.61 2.68 0.45
C GLY A 130 -10.26 2.28 -0.99
N ILE A 131 -9.40 3.04 -1.68
CA ILE A 131 -8.92 2.70 -3.03
C ILE A 131 -7.61 1.92 -2.92
N TYR A 132 -7.51 0.84 -3.69
CA TYR A 132 -6.33 -0.03 -3.75
C TYR A 132 -5.59 0.20 -5.07
N TYR A 133 -4.45 0.88 -5.01
CA TYR A 133 -3.61 1.24 -6.14
C TYR A 133 -2.58 0.16 -6.42
N ILE A 134 -2.47 -0.27 -7.67
CA ILE A 134 -1.43 -1.18 -8.14
C ILE A 134 -0.17 -0.37 -8.40
N LEU A 135 0.90 -0.72 -7.69
CA LEU A 135 2.21 -0.09 -7.82
C LEU A 135 3.17 -1.01 -8.56
N LYS A 136 3.87 -0.47 -9.56
CA LYS A 136 4.95 -1.16 -10.27
C LYS A 136 6.27 -0.45 -10.03
N ARG A 137 7.33 -1.21 -9.74
CA ARG A 137 8.65 -0.63 -9.52
C ARG A 137 9.21 -0.10 -10.84
N LYS A 138 9.77 1.11 -10.82
CA LYS A 138 10.62 1.63 -11.91
C LYS A 138 12.05 1.20 -11.65
N GLU A 139 12.69 0.67 -12.69
CA GLU A 139 14.13 0.32 -12.70
C GLU A 139 14.99 1.58 -12.87
#